data_AF-A9KR06-F1
#
_entry.id   AF-A9KR06-F1
#
_cell.length_a   1.000
_cell.length_b   1.000
_cell.length_c   1.000
_cell.angle_alpha   90.00
_cell.angle_beta   90.00
_cell.angle_gamma   90.00
#
_symmetry.space_group_name_H-M   'P 1'
#
loop_
_entity.id
_entity.type
_entity.pdbx_description
1 polymer ?
#
loop_
_entity_poly.entity_id
_entity_poly.type
_entity_poly.pdbx_seq_one_letter_code
_entity_poly.pdbx_strand_id
1 'polypeptide(L)'
;MKKYATKNLTHLDIICSSGTCSDMNHWIKENEPTFDINDTSWQKDMNYNLHLIKSGDIKVLNDYEIIAIDSEHDKRLEALVYIIGHKGKYIFYGTDLLNLSSKAWNIIQNYKLDLVVLDQTYGKGYNQGGHLDSGQVIEIINEMRVRKIINENTYVYATHISHEGNDIHENLEFHSNLNKYHIAYDGLEIKL
;
A
#
# COMPACT_ATOMS: atom_id res chain seq x y z
N MET A 1 -33.97 -7.70 11.90
CA MET A 1 -33.57 -6.71 10.88
C MET A 1 -33.58 -7.39 9.51
N LYS A 2 -34.62 -7.19 8.70
CA LYS A 2 -34.69 -7.66 7.31
C LYS A 2 -35.46 -6.59 6.52
N LYS A 3 -34.82 -5.49 6.11
CA LYS A 3 -35.46 -4.52 5.20
C LYS A 3 -34.51 -3.61 4.42
N TYR A 4 -33.19 -3.71 4.59
CA TYR A 4 -32.20 -3.00 3.78
C TYR A 4 -31.13 -3.94 3.20
N ALA A 5 -31.51 -5.16 2.79
CA ALA A 5 -30.57 -6.01 2.08
C ALA A 5 -30.33 -5.41 0.67
N THR A 6 -29.11 -4.97 0.44
CA THR A 6 -28.56 -4.55 -0.84
C THR A 6 -28.68 -5.72 -1.83
N LYS A 7 -29.44 -5.54 -2.91
CA LYS A 7 -29.53 -6.53 -3.99
C LYS A 7 -28.38 -6.32 -4.96
N ASN A 8 -27.81 -7.41 -5.48
CA ASN A 8 -26.74 -7.41 -6.49
C ASN A 8 -25.40 -6.81 -6.00
N LEU A 9 -24.94 -7.21 -4.81
CA LEU A 9 -23.62 -6.82 -4.34
C LEU A 9 -22.52 -7.48 -5.18
N THR A 10 -21.61 -6.67 -5.72
CA THR A 10 -20.32 -7.15 -6.24
C THR A 10 -19.55 -7.83 -5.11
N HIS A 11 -18.91 -8.96 -5.41
CA HIS A 11 -18.08 -9.65 -4.43
C HIS A 11 -16.86 -8.82 -4.04
N LEU A 12 -16.49 -8.81 -2.76
CA LEU A 12 -15.34 -8.10 -2.22
C LEU A 12 -14.42 -9.05 -1.45
N ASP A 13 -13.16 -9.16 -1.86
CA ASP A 13 -12.12 -9.79 -1.03
C ASP A 13 -11.39 -8.71 -0.22
N ILE A 14 -11.41 -8.84 1.10
CA ILE A 14 -10.72 -7.96 2.04
C ILE A 14 -9.46 -8.67 2.52
N ILE A 15 -8.31 -8.04 2.36
CA ILE A 15 -7.01 -8.61 2.69
C ILE A 15 -6.27 -7.64 3.59
N CYS A 16 -5.95 -8.06 4.80
CA CYS A 16 -5.31 -7.21 5.80
C CYS A 16 -4.68 -8.04 6.92
N SER A 17 -3.91 -7.39 7.79
CA SER A 17 -3.44 -8.01 9.02
C SER A 17 -4.56 -8.18 10.06
N SER A 18 -4.31 -8.99 11.07
CA SER A 18 -5.20 -9.11 12.22
C SER A 18 -5.43 -7.77 12.93
N GLY A 19 -4.35 -7.01 13.15
CA GLY A 19 -4.44 -5.68 13.77
C GLY A 19 -5.30 -4.71 12.97
N THR A 20 -5.03 -4.55 11.68
CA THR A 20 -5.82 -3.68 10.78
C THR A 20 -7.28 -4.14 10.70
N CYS A 21 -7.54 -5.45 10.62
CA CYS A 21 -8.90 -5.98 10.61
C CYS A 21 -9.67 -5.63 11.90
N SER A 22 -9.00 -5.75 13.05
CA SER A 22 -9.61 -5.41 14.35
C SER A 22 -9.93 -3.92 14.45
N ASP A 23 -9.02 -3.05 14.00
CA ASP A 23 -9.22 -1.59 14.04
C ASP A 23 -10.33 -1.16 13.07
N MET A 24 -10.37 -1.72 11.86
CA MET A 24 -11.47 -1.52 10.93
C MET A 24 -12.82 -1.99 11.51
N ASN A 25 -12.87 -3.14 12.17
CA ASN A 25 -14.09 -3.63 12.83
C ASN A 25 -14.56 -2.66 13.94
N HIS A 26 -13.63 -2.07 14.69
CA HIS A 26 -13.93 -1.08 15.71
C HIS A 26 -14.61 0.16 15.12
N TRP A 27 -14.02 0.75 14.07
CA TRP A 27 -14.58 1.94 13.41
C TRP A 27 -15.92 1.69 12.73
N ILE A 28 -16.12 0.51 12.13
CA ILE A 28 -17.43 0.16 11.56
C ILE A 28 -18.47 0.04 12.67
N LYS A 29 -18.13 -0.57 13.81
CA LYS A 29 -19.03 -0.71 14.97
C LYS A 29 -19.42 0.63 15.61
N GLU A 30 -18.62 1.69 15.45
CA GLU A 30 -19.03 3.03 15.91
C GLU A 30 -20.26 3.55 15.16
N ASN A 31 -20.41 3.19 13.89
CA ASN A 31 -21.53 3.60 13.04
C ASN A 31 -22.64 2.54 12.97
N GLU A 32 -22.26 1.25 12.99
CA GLU A 32 -23.14 0.10 12.91
C GLU A 32 -22.83 -0.89 14.06
N PRO A 33 -23.34 -0.64 15.29
CA PRO A 33 -22.92 -1.39 16.48
C PRO A 33 -23.15 -2.90 16.46
N THR A 34 -24.02 -3.38 15.57
CA THR A 34 -24.33 -4.81 15.40
C THR A 34 -23.49 -5.49 14.31
N PHE A 35 -22.72 -4.72 13.54
CA PHE A 35 -21.81 -5.24 12.55
C PHE A 35 -20.66 -5.98 13.22
N ASP A 36 -20.24 -7.12 12.68
CA ASP A 36 -18.96 -7.72 13.02
C ASP A 36 -18.31 -8.28 11.77
N ILE A 37 -17.14 -7.78 11.42
CA ILE A 37 -16.43 -8.17 10.21
C ILE A 37 -16.11 -9.68 10.17
N ASN A 38 -15.98 -10.30 11.35
CA ASN A 38 -15.67 -11.72 11.49
C ASN A 38 -16.93 -12.60 11.49
N ASP A 39 -18.13 -12.02 11.56
CA ASP A 39 -19.37 -12.78 11.57
C ASP A 39 -19.72 -13.25 10.14
N THR A 40 -19.82 -14.57 10.00
CA THR A 40 -20.15 -15.23 8.73
C THR A 40 -21.51 -14.82 8.15
N SER A 41 -22.46 -14.40 8.97
CA SER A 41 -23.75 -13.88 8.51
C SER A 41 -23.58 -12.55 7.80
N TRP A 42 -22.77 -11.64 8.37
CA TRP A 42 -22.40 -10.37 7.74
C TRP A 42 -21.58 -10.58 6.46
N GLN A 43 -20.61 -11.49 6.47
CA GLN A 43 -19.84 -11.86 5.26
C GLN A 43 -20.75 -12.32 4.12
N LYS A 44 -21.72 -13.19 4.43
CA LYS A 44 -22.67 -13.69 3.45
C LYS A 44 -23.64 -12.60 2.96
N ASP A 45 -24.21 -11.83 3.90
CA ASP A 45 -25.22 -10.82 3.58
C ASP A 45 -24.63 -9.64 2.81
N MET A 46 -23.35 -9.30 3.07
CA MET A 46 -22.61 -8.22 2.41
C MET A 46 -21.68 -8.71 1.28
N ASN A 47 -21.70 -10.01 0.97
CA ASN A 47 -20.93 -10.65 -0.09
C ASN A 47 -19.42 -10.31 -0.07
N TYR A 48 -18.76 -10.45 1.07
CA TYR A 48 -17.30 -10.30 1.19
C TYR A 48 -16.62 -11.51 1.81
N ASN A 49 -15.37 -11.74 1.43
CA ASN A 49 -14.45 -12.65 2.11
C ASN A 49 -13.40 -11.85 2.88
N LEU A 50 -12.98 -12.37 4.03
CA LEU A 50 -11.88 -11.83 4.81
C LEU A 50 -10.66 -12.76 4.72
N HIS A 51 -9.51 -12.19 4.41
CA HIS A 51 -8.23 -12.88 4.31
C HIS A 51 -7.21 -12.21 5.22
N LEU A 52 -7.04 -12.77 6.41
CA LEU A 52 -6.02 -12.31 7.34
C LEU A 52 -4.66 -12.83 6.91
N ILE A 53 -3.70 -11.93 6.73
CA ILE A 53 -2.32 -12.24 6.34
C ILE A 53 -1.32 -11.44 7.17
N LYS A 54 -0.08 -11.89 7.23
CA LYS A 54 1.04 -11.17 7.89
C LYS A 54 2.19 -10.93 6.92
N SER A 55 3.12 -10.07 7.32
CA SER A 55 4.35 -9.84 6.58
C SER A 55 5.06 -11.14 6.22
N GLY A 56 5.40 -11.32 4.95
CA GLY A 56 6.00 -12.51 4.37
C GLY A 56 5.01 -13.53 3.81
N ASP A 57 3.71 -13.39 4.08
CA ASP A 57 2.70 -14.27 3.47
C ASP A 57 2.47 -13.91 2.00
N ILE A 58 2.15 -14.94 1.21
CA ILE A 58 1.73 -14.83 -0.18
C ILE A 58 0.31 -15.37 -0.28
N LYS A 59 -0.61 -14.56 -0.79
CA LYS A 59 -2.01 -14.92 -1.02
C LYS A 59 -2.30 -14.87 -2.51
N VAL A 60 -2.79 -15.98 -3.06
CA VAL A 60 -3.26 -16.04 -4.44
C VAL A 60 -4.79 -15.93 -4.47
N LEU A 61 -5.32 -15.01 -5.26
CA LEU A 61 -6.76 -14.83 -5.50
C LEU A 61 -6.97 -14.68 -7.01
N ASN A 62 -7.65 -15.66 -7.62
CA ASN A 62 -7.77 -15.75 -9.07
C ASN A 62 -6.37 -15.68 -9.73
N ASP A 63 -6.16 -14.73 -10.65
CA ASP A 63 -4.89 -14.52 -11.35
C ASP A 63 -3.95 -13.51 -10.66
N TYR A 64 -4.27 -13.11 -9.42
CA TYR A 64 -3.48 -12.17 -8.62
C TYR A 64 -2.67 -12.87 -7.55
N GLU A 65 -1.41 -12.47 -7.41
CA GLU A 65 -0.51 -12.83 -6.33
C GLU A 65 -0.29 -11.62 -5.43
N ILE A 66 -0.57 -11.74 -4.14
CA ILE A 66 -0.55 -10.63 -3.18
C ILE A 66 0.43 -10.98 -2.07
N ILE A 67 1.50 -10.19 -1.97
CA ILE A 67 2.60 -10.41 -1.03
C ILE A 67 2.58 -9.31 -0.01
N ALA A 68 2.41 -9.69 1.26
CA ALA A 68 2.39 -8.76 2.38
C ALA A 68 3.80 -8.44 2.87
N ILE A 69 4.07 -7.16 3.13
CA ILE A 69 5.34 -6.66 3.63
C ILE A 69 5.06 -5.70 4.78
N ASP A 70 5.81 -5.84 5.88
CA ASP A 70 5.74 -4.94 7.03
C ASP A 70 6.21 -3.53 6.63
N SER A 71 5.37 -2.52 6.88
CA SER A 71 5.68 -1.12 6.57
C SER A 71 6.40 -0.37 7.71
N GLU A 72 6.53 -1.02 8.88
CA GLU A 72 7.00 -0.45 10.15
C GLU A 72 6.20 0.76 10.66
N HIS A 73 5.08 1.11 10.02
CA HIS A 73 4.31 2.33 10.29
C HIS A 73 3.54 2.27 11.62
N ASP A 74 2.77 1.22 11.85
CA ASP A 74 2.12 0.97 13.14
C ASP A 74 2.22 -0.51 13.52
N LYS A 75 3.03 -0.78 14.55
CA LYS A 75 3.24 -2.13 15.11
C LYS A 75 1.99 -2.70 15.79
N ARG A 76 1.11 -1.85 16.33
CA ARG A 76 -0.15 -2.28 16.95
C ARG A 76 -1.08 -2.85 15.88
N LEU A 77 -1.12 -2.21 14.71
CA LEU A 77 -1.95 -2.62 13.60
C LEU A 77 -1.32 -3.70 12.74
N GLU A 78 -0.02 -3.98 12.92
CA GLU A 78 0.74 -4.81 12.00
C GLU A 78 0.60 -4.25 10.57
N ALA A 79 0.88 -2.95 10.39
CA ALA A 79 0.67 -2.25 9.13
C ALA A 79 1.43 -2.91 7.97
N LEU A 80 0.72 -3.12 6.85
CA LEU A 80 1.23 -3.83 5.69
C LEU A 80 1.19 -2.95 4.44
N VAL A 81 2.23 -3.10 3.62
CA VAL A 81 2.31 -2.67 2.22
C VAL A 81 2.42 -3.90 1.33
N TYR A 82 2.12 -3.75 0.04
CA TYR A 82 1.89 -4.93 -0.81
C TYR A 82 2.71 -4.90 -2.10
N ILE A 83 3.23 -6.07 -2.46
CA ILE A 83 3.53 -6.37 -3.87
C ILE A 83 2.31 -7.11 -4.44
N ILE A 84 1.85 -6.67 -5.61
CA ILE A 84 0.72 -7.28 -6.32
C ILE A 84 1.21 -7.72 -7.71
N GLY A 85 1.15 -9.03 -7.94
CA GLY A 85 1.45 -9.67 -9.21
C GLY A 85 0.20 -9.98 -10.00
N HIS A 86 0.20 -9.72 -11.31
CA HIS A 86 -0.86 -10.14 -12.23
C HIS A 86 -0.30 -10.31 -13.64
N LYS A 87 -0.53 -11.46 -14.27
CA LYS A 87 -0.06 -11.78 -15.64
C LYS A 87 1.44 -11.49 -15.88
N GLY A 88 2.26 -11.78 -14.88
CA GLY A 88 3.72 -11.60 -14.94
C GLY A 88 4.20 -10.16 -14.74
N LYS A 89 3.30 -9.24 -14.41
CA LYS A 89 3.62 -7.85 -14.02
C LYS A 89 3.52 -7.70 -12.50
N TYR A 90 4.44 -6.97 -11.90
CA TYR A 90 4.48 -6.76 -10.45
C TYR A 90 4.50 -5.28 -10.08
N ILE A 91 3.62 -4.91 -9.15
CA ILE A 91 3.49 -3.57 -8.60
C ILE A 91 3.85 -3.61 -7.12
N PHE A 92 4.69 -2.68 -6.64
CA PHE A 92 4.85 -2.42 -5.21
C PHE A 92 4.06 -1.16 -4.84
N TYR A 93 3.11 -1.30 -3.92
CA TYR A 93 2.29 -0.20 -3.41
C TYR A 93 2.61 0.02 -1.92
N GLY A 94 3.44 1.04 -1.66
CA GLY A 94 4.09 1.30 -0.38
C GLY A 94 3.72 2.66 0.22
N THR A 95 2.43 2.94 0.41
CA THR A 95 1.92 4.11 1.16
C THR A 95 1.86 3.83 2.66
N ASP A 96 1.92 4.85 3.52
CA ASP A 96 2.07 4.68 4.98
C ASP A 96 3.24 3.75 5.31
N LEU A 97 4.38 4.07 4.69
CA LEU A 97 5.64 3.37 4.83
C LEU A 97 6.55 4.21 5.73
N LEU A 98 7.10 3.62 6.78
CA LEU A 98 8.10 4.30 7.63
C LEU A 98 9.51 3.91 7.20
N ASN A 99 9.71 2.62 6.91
CA ASN A 99 11.01 2.07 6.55
C ASN A 99 10.85 0.66 5.96
N LEU A 100 11.84 0.22 5.17
CA LEU A 100 11.95 -1.16 4.72
C LEU A 100 13.00 -1.89 5.56
N SER A 101 12.54 -2.75 6.45
CA SER A 101 13.42 -3.59 7.28
C SER A 101 14.26 -4.56 6.43
N SER A 102 15.29 -5.17 7.03
CA SER A 102 16.06 -6.23 6.34
C SER A 102 15.17 -7.40 5.90
N LYS A 103 14.11 -7.72 6.64
CA LYS A 103 13.14 -8.75 6.26
C LYS A 103 12.31 -8.31 5.05
N ALA A 104 11.86 -7.06 5.03
CA ALA A 104 11.13 -6.48 3.89
C ALA A 104 12.00 -6.51 2.62
N TRP A 105 13.23 -6.02 2.71
CA TRP A 105 14.19 -6.09 1.60
C TRP A 105 14.45 -7.50 1.11
N ASN A 106 14.53 -8.48 2.02
CA ASN A 106 14.71 -9.88 1.65
C ASN A 106 13.53 -10.46 0.85
N ILE A 107 12.33 -9.93 1.03
CA ILE A 107 11.14 -10.29 0.26
C ILE A 107 11.16 -9.56 -1.09
N ILE A 108 11.26 -8.24 -1.07
CA ILE A 108 11.12 -7.37 -2.25
C ILE A 108 12.19 -7.72 -3.32
N GLN A 109 13.41 -8.08 -2.91
CA GLN A 109 14.50 -8.38 -3.85
C GLN A 109 14.25 -9.59 -4.77
N ASN A 110 13.26 -10.43 -4.46
CA ASN A 110 12.90 -11.59 -5.28
C ASN A 110 12.02 -11.21 -6.49
N TYR A 111 11.58 -9.96 -6.58
CA TYR A 111 10.67 -9.48 -7.62
C TYR A 111 11.37 -8.50 -8.56
N LYS A 112 10.92 -8.47 -9.81
CA LYS A 112 11.21 -7.39 -10.77
C LYS A 112 9.95 -6.55 -10.89
N LEU A 113 10.02 -5.31 -10.44
CA LEU A 113 8.85 -4.45 -10.34
C LEU A 113 8.69 -3.62 -11.63
N ASP A 114 7.48 -3.62 -12.17
CA ASP A 114 7.07 -2.80 -13.31
C ASP A 114 6.56 -1.42 -12.86
N LEU A 115 6.01 -1.35 -11.64
CA LEU A 115 5.56 -0.12 -10.99
C LEU A 115 5.91 -0.12 -9.50
N VAL A 116 6.40 1.01 -9.02
CA VAL A 116 6.63 1.30 -7.62
C VAL A 116 5.89 2.57 -7.25
N VAL A 117 5.04 2.49 -6.22
CA VAL A 117 4.36 3.64 -5.60
C VAL A 117 4.84 3.73 -4.15
N LEU A 118 5.39 4.87 -3.76
CA LEU A 118 5.96 5.09 -2.42
C LEU A 118 5.25 6.23 -1.68
N ASP A 119 5.20 6.12 -0.36
CA ASP A 119 4.92 7.22 0.55
C ASP A 119 5.97 8.33 0.39
N GLN A 120 5.53 9.55 0.13
CA GLN A 120 6.31 10.77 0.30
C GLN A 120 5.46 11.80 1.03
N THR A 121 5.18 11.53 2.30
CA THR A 121 4.37 12.43 3.11
C THR A 121 5.01 13.81 3.24
N TYR A 122 6.32 13.86 3.45
CA TYR A 122 7.00 15.12 3.75
C TYR A 122 8.02 15.55 2.69
N GLY A 123 8.27 16.85 2.64
CA GLY A 123 9.41 17.38 1.89
C GLY A 123 10.74 17.12 2.59
N LYS A 124 11.83 17.17 1.83
CA LYS A 124 13.18 16.82 2.29
C LYS A 124 13.56 17.46 3.64
N GLY A 125 13.93 16.64 4.62
CA GLY A 125 14.40 17.11 5.93
C GLY A 125 13.29 17.55 6.89
N TYR A 126 12.03 17.50 6.46
CA TYR A 126 10.88 17.53 7.35
C TYR A 126 10.51 16.07 7.64
N ASN A 127 10.94 15.51 8.77
CA ASN A 127 10.43 14.22 9.22
C ASN A 127 9.88 14.38 10.64
N GLN A 128 8.56 14.25 10.78
CA GLN A 128 7.87 14.34 12.08
C GLN A 128 7.65 12.97 12.74
N GLY A 129 8.27 11.92 12.20
CA GLY A 129 8.02 10.52 12.53
C GLY A 129 6.85 9.95 11.73
N GLY A 130 6.77 8.62 11.66
CA GLY A 130 5.64 7.89 11.07
C GLY A 130 5.68 7.72 9.54
N HIS A 131 6.25 8.66 8.78
CA HIS A 131 6.28 8.61 7.31
C HIS A 131 7.65 8.95 6.72
N LEU A 132 7.78 8.81 5.40
CA LEU A 132 8.98 9.16 4.64
C LEU A 132 8.98 10.63 4.21
N ASP A 133 10.18 11.21 4.22
CA ASP A 133 10.46 12.42 3.47
C ASP A 133 11.00 12.11 2.06
N SER A 134 11.00 13.12 1.18
CA SER A 134 11.48 12.95 -0.20
C SER A 134 12.95 12.50 -0.31
N GLY A 135 13.80 12.80 0.69
CA GLY A 135 15.18 12.31 0.75
C GLY A 135 15.25 10.81 0.98
N GLN A 136 14.47 10.30 1.94
CA GLN A 136 14.37 8.87 2.24
C GLN A 136 13.74 8.08 1.08
N VAL A 137 12.77 8.67 0.38
CA VAL A 137 12.22 8.10 -0.87
C VAL A 137 13.32 7.91 -1.91
N ILE A 138 14.17 8.92 -2.13
CA ILE A 138 15.31 8.82 -3.05
C ILE A 138 16.27 7.70 -2.64
N GLU A 139 16.55 7.54 -1.34
CA GLU A 139 17.40 6.47 -0.82
C GLU A 139 16.81 5.07 -1.11
N ILE A 140 15.52 4.87 -0.83
CA ILE A 140 14.83 3.60 -1.13
C ILE A 140 14.89 3.28 -2.62
N ILE A 141 14.61 4.26 -3.49
CA ILE A 141 14.63 4.06 -4.94
C ILE A 141 16.05 3.72 -5.42
N ASN A 142 17.07 4.39 -4.89
CA ASN A 142 18.47 4.10 -5.24
C ASN A 142 18.87 2.69 -4.80
N GLU A 143 18.46 2.26 -3.61
CA GLU A 143 18.70 0.90 -3.13
C GLU A 143 17.99 -0.15 -4.00
N MET A 144 16.76 0.11 -4.44
CA MET A 144 16.06 -0.75 -5.40
C MET A 144 16.83 -0.89 -6.72
N ARG A 145 17.44 0.19 -7.22
CA ARG A 145 18.30 0.14 -8.43
C ARG A 145 19.56 -0.67 -8.20
N VAL A 146 20.26 -0.46 -7.09
CA VAL A 146 21.48 -1.22 -6.73
C VAL A 146 21.19 -2.71 -6.65
N ARG A 147 20.06 -3.10 -6.05
CA ARG A 147 19.59 -4.49 -5.96
C ARG A 147 18.98 -5.03 -7.25
N LYS A 148 18.90 -4.22 -8.31
CA LYS A 148 18.29 -4.55 -9.60
C LYS A 148 16.82 -4.98 -9.48
N ILE A 149 16.10 -4.45 -8.50
CA ILE A 149 14.66 -4.70 -8.27
C ILE A 149 13.84 -3.93 -9.30
N ILE A 150 14.30 -2.72 -9.63
CA ILE A 150 13.76 -1.85 -10.67
C ILE A 150 14.81 -1.61 -11.76
N ASN A 151 14.36 -1.23 -12.96
CA ASN A 151 15.21 -0.87 -14.10
C ASN A 151 14.70 0.43 -14.76
N GLU A 152 15.29 0.80 -15.88
CA GLU A 152 14.95 2.01 -16.65
C GLU A 152 13.52 2.03 -17.22
N ASN A 153 12.87 0.87 -17.32
CA ASN A 153 11.49 0.72 -17.78
C ASN A 153 10.49 0.62 -16.62
N THR A 154 10.96 0.61 -15.36
CA THR A 154 10.08 0.60 -14.20
C THR A 154 9.49 2.00 -13.99
N TYR A 155 8.17 2.07 -13.86
CA TYR A 155 7.49 3.28 -13.40
C TYR A 155 7.72 3.47 -11.91
N VAL A 156 8.13 4.67 -11.49
CA VAL A 156 8.34 4.99 -10.07
C VAL A 156 7.64 6.29 -9.74
N TYR A 157 6.68 6.20 -8.81
CA TYR A 157 5.87 7.31 -8.36
C TYR A 157 5.91 7.44 -6.84
N ALA A 158 5.87 8.67 -6.36
CA ALA A 158 5.57 8.98 -4.97
C ALA A 158 4.17 9.60 -4.86
N THR A 159 3.48 9.34 -3.75
CA THR A 159 2.15 9.87 -3.44
C THR A 159 2.02 10.09 -1.93
N HIS A 160 0.79 10.28 -1.44
CA HIS A 160 0.49 10.53 -0.02
C HIS A 160 1.09 11.85 0.48
N ILE A 161 1.03 12.89 -0.36
CA ILE A 161 1.74 14.16 -0.14
C ILE A 161 1.02 15.02 0.92
N SER A 162 1.73 15.42 1.97
CA SER A 162 1.28 16.44 2.92
C SER A 162 1.75 17.85 2.51
N HIS A 163 1.18 18.88 3.13
CA HIS A 163 1.58 20.27 2.93
C HIS A 163 2.89 20.64 3.65
N GLU A 164 3.48 19.73 4.42
CA GLU A 164 4.60 20.01 5.31
C GLU A 164 5.94 19.77 4.60
N GLY A 165 6.66 20.85 4.33
CA GLY A 165 7.96 20.82 3.66
C GLY A 165 7.88 20.56 2.15
N ASN A 166 6.72 20.17 1.62
CA ASN A 166 6.50 20.00 0.18
C ASN A 166 6.15 21.33 -0.49
N ASP A 167 6.59 21.47 -1.74
CA ASP A 167 6.26 22.59 -2.62
C ASP A 167 4.99 22.27 -3.45
N ILE A 168 4.59 23.17 -4.34
CA ILE A 168 3.57 22.88 -5.36
C ILE A 168 4.00 21.70 -6.24
N HIS A 169 3.01 20.98 -6.77
CA HIS A 169 3.22 19.76 -7.56
C HIS A 169 4.26 19.93 -8.68
N GLU A 170 4.21 21.05 -9.40
CA GLU A 170 5.13 21.36 -10.52
C GLU A 170 6.60 21.38 -10.08
N ASN A 171 6.88 21.96 -8.90
CA ASN A 171 8.22 22.01 -8.33
C ASN A 171 8.64 20.65 -7.77
N LEU A 172 7.75 19.95 -7.09
CA LEU A 172 8.01 18.59 -6.62
C LEU A 172 8.35 17.66 -7.79
N GLU A 173 7.52 17.65 -8.83
CA GLU A 173 7.70 16.86 -10.05
C GLU A 173 9.04 17.18 -10.73
N PHE A 174 9.40 18.46 -10.84
CA PHE A 174 10.71 18.87 -11.36
C PHE A 174 11.87 18.26 -10.55
N HIS A 175 11.82 18.34 -9.22
CA HIS A 175 12.87 17.82 -8.34
C HIS A 175 12.91 16.28 -8.32
N SER A 176 11.77 15.61 -8.34
CA SER A 176 11.65 14.15 -8.39
C SER A 176 12.19 13.59 -9.70
N ASN A 177 11.92 14.24 -10.83
CA ASN A 177 12.44 13.84 -12.15
C ASN A 177 13.98 13.82 -12.21
N LEU A 178 14.65 14.76 -11.53
CA LEU A 178 16.12 14.75 -11.41
C LEU A 178 16.64 13.46 -10.74
N ASN A 179 15.80 12.82 -9.91
CA ASN A 179 16.08 11.56 -9.21
C ASN A 179 15.38 10.35 -9.85
N LYS A 180 14.84 10.51 -11.07
CA LYS A 180 14.22 9.47 -11.89
C LYS A 180 13.00 8.82 -11.25
N TYR A 181 12.12 9.64 -10.67
CA TYR A 181 10.77 9.26 -10.25
C TYR A 181 9.81 10.45 -10.42
N HIS A 182 8.51 10.20 -10.29
CA HIS A 182 7.44 11.18 -10.51
C HIS A 182 6.58 11.37 -9.26
N ILE A 183 5.81 12.45 -9.20
CA ILE A 183 4.80 12.71 -8.18
C ILE A 183 3.41 12.44 -8.75
N ALA A 184 2.69 11.52 -8.14
CA ALA A 184 1.32 11.19 -8.52
C ALA A 184 0.36 12.36 -8.28
N TYR A 185 -0.76 12.35 -8.99
CA TYR A 185 -1.84 13.32 -8.84
C TYR A 185 -3.19 12.63 -9.06
N ASP A 186 -4.26 13.25 -8.58
CA ASP A 186 -5.61 12.73 -8.71
C ASP A 186 -6.00 12.57 -10.19
N GLY A 187 -6.39 11.34 -10.58
CA GLY A 187 -6.73 11.00 -11.95
C GLY A 187 -5.57 10.50 -12.81
N LEU A 188 -4.36 10.33 -12.26
CA LEU A 188 -3.26 9.67 -12.95
C LEU A 188 -3.62 8.22 -13.32
N GLU A 189 -3.43 7.86 -14.59
CA GLU A 189 -3.59 6.50 -15.09
C GLU A 189 -2.25 5.94 -15.60
N ILE A 190 -1.91 4.72 -15.19
CA ILE A 190 -0.70 4.00 -15.62
C ILE A 190 -1.12 2.68 -16.29
N LYS A 191 -0.56 2.40 -17.46
CA LYS A 191 -0.78 1.15 -18.20
C LYS A 191 0.48 0.30 -18.12
N LEU A 192 0.34 -0.93 -17.62
CA LEU A 192 1.42 -1.91 -17.43
C LEU A 192 1.31 -3.09 -18.40
#